data_AF-A0A382UXL7-F1
#
_entry.id   AF-A0A382UXL7-F1
#
_cell.length_a   1.000
_cell.length_b   1.000
_cell.length_c   1.000
_cell.angle_alpha   90.00
_cell.angle_beta   90.00
_cell.angle_gamma   90.00
#
_symmetry.space_group_name_H-M   'P 1'
#
loop_
_entity.id
_entity.type
_entity.pdbx_description
1 polymer ?
#
loop_
_entity_poly.entity_id
_entity_poly.type
_entity_poly.pdbx_seq_one_letter_code
_entity_poly.pdbx_strand_id
1 'polypeptide(L)'
;AAATYLKEEGYNIEIHSLVEQDSIKSDSRYFFERCVELSCPISFGMEPDVLSDPDIIVDGILGTGFRKKLRPEILPWIEWINERSAFVIAIDIPSGLDCDTGQISPNAVIANKTIAMGYNKVGMFLMNGKDHSGSIEPVDIGLPKKESFSHEDLQWSLFNEKEIPNILKNIRTHTYKHKQGKVLIIAGSKGMTGAAVLATFGALRSGAGMTITCAPASLNSIYEKYILEGMTLSCSDEDRGYFTMHNLDQIIERSDWADSVIIGPGIGTNAETMALAKALIESINKPVIL
;
A
#
# COMPACT_ATOMS: atom_id res chain seq x y z
N ALA A 1 22.10 -23.06 3.18
CA ALA A 1 21.65 -23.43 1.83
C ALA A 1 22.26 -22.50 0.78
N ALA A 2 21.88 -21.22 0.69
CA ALA A 2 22.40 -20.32 -0.36
C ALA A 2 23.93 -20.34 -0.51
N ALA A 3 24.66 -20.29 0.60
CA ALA A 3 26.12 -20.32 0.58
C ALA A 3 26.72 -21.61 -0.03
N THR A 4 26.11 -22.79 0.14
CA THR A 4 26.63 -24.03 -0.46
C THR A 4 26.57 -23.95 -1.99
N TYR A 5 25.44 -23.49 -2.53
CA TYR A 5 25.26 -23.32 -3.98
C TYR A 5 26.18 -22.23 -4.53
N LEU A 6 26.31 -21.09 -3.86
CA LEU A 6 27.22 -20.03 -4.29
C LEU A 6 28.69 -20.50 -4.30
N LYS A 7 29.09 -21.31 -3.32
CA LYS A 7 30.44 -21.90 -3.29
C LYS A 7 30.66 -22.86 -4.45
N GLU A 8 29.70 -23.73 -4.74
CA GLU A 8 29.74 -24.69 -5.84
C GLU A 8 29.81 -23.98 -7.22
N GLU A 9 29.13 -22.84 -7.36
CA GLU A 9 29.19 -21.96 -8.54
C GLU A 9 30.48 -21.09 -8.60
N GLY A 10 31.39 -21.22 -7.63
CA GLY A 10 32.70 -20.57 -7.65
C GLY A 10 32.72 -19.12 -7.14
N TYR A 11 31.67 -18.64 -6.48
CA TYR A 11 31.68 -17.32 -5.85
C TYR A 11 32.64 -17.28 -4.66
N ASN A 12 33.26 -16.12 -4.43
CA ASN A 12 33.95 -15.84 -3.18
C ASN A 12 32.92 -15.54 -2.10
N ILE A 13 32.84 -16.38 -1.08
CA ILE A 13 31.82 -16.28 -0.03
C ILE A 13 32.48 -16.22 1.35
N GLU A 14 31.85 -15.49 2.24
CA GLU A 14 32.09 -15.50 3.69
C GLU A 14 30.75 -15.71 4.39
N ILE A 15 30.73 -16.58 5.40
CA ILE A 15 29.54 -16.85 6.20
C ILE A 15 29.81 -16.36 7.61
N HIS A 16 28.89 -15.57 8.15
CA HIS A 16 28.89 -15.22 9.57
C HIS A 16 27.62 -15.73 10.25
N SER A 17 27.78 -16.42 11.37
CA SER A 17 26.68 -16.96 12.17
C SER A 17 26.60 -16.26 13.52
N LEU A 18 25.43 -15.68 13.84
CA LEU A 18 25.17 -15.08 15.16
C LEU A 18 24.99 -16.09 16.28
N VAL A 19 24.93 -17.38 15.94
CA VAL A 19 24.83 -18.47 16.92
C VAL A 19 26.00 -19.41 16.76
N GLU A 20 26.51 -19.90 17.88
CA GLU A 20 27.59 -20.87 17.92
C GLU A 20 27.22 -22.18 17.21
N GLN A 21 28.23 -22.90 16.72
CA GLN A 21 28.07 -24.14 15.97
C GLN A 21 27.14 -25.17 16.64
N ASP A 22 27.23 -25.32 17.97
CA ASP A 22 26.42 -26.27 18.73
C ASP A 22 24.95 -25.84 18.89
N SER A 23 24.65 -24.58 18.61
CA SER A 23 23.29 -24.02 18.65
C SER A 23 22.55 -24.16 17.32
N ILE A 24 23.24 -24.54 16.24
CA ILE A 24 22.65 -24.76 14.92
C ILE A 24 21.96 -26.13 14.91
N LYS A 25 20.63 -26.14 14.73
CA LYS A 25 19.79 -27.35 14.85
C LYS A 25 18.93 -27.57 13.60
N SER A 26 18.31 -28.75 13.51
CA SER A 26 17.37 -29.14 12.45
C SER A 26 17.94 -28.90 11.05
N ASP A 27 17.16 -28.34 10.13
CA ASP A 27 17.48 -28.21 8.72
C ASP A 27 18.68 -27.29 8.50
N SER A 28 18.86 -26.28 9.37
CA SER A 28 20.04 -25.42 9.35
C SER A 28 21.33 -26.20 9.64
N ARG A 29 21.27 -27.26 10.48
CA ARG A 29 22.44 -28.08 10.81
C ARG A 29 22.93 -28.86 9.59
N TYR A 30 22.01 -29.44 8.82
CA TYR A 30 22.35 -30.15 7.58
C TYR A 30 23.13 -29.24 6.61
N PHE A 31 22.65 -28.03 6.36
CA PHE A 31 23.34 -27.10 5.46
C PHE A 31 24.64 -26.52 6.06
N PHE A 32 24.72 -26.38 7.37
CA PHE A 32 25.96 -25.99 8.04
C PHE A 32 27.04 -27.05 7.84
N GLU A 33 26.74 -28.33 8.06
CA GLU A 33 27.67 -29.45 7.83
C GLU A 33 28.14 -29.49 6.37
N ARG A 34 27.22 -29.24 5.43
CA ARG A 34 27.56 -29.12 4.01
C ARG A 34 28.51 -27.95 3.71
N CYS A 35 28.34 -26.80 4.35
CA CYS A 35 29.28 -25.68 4.23
C CYS A 35 30.68 -26.07 4.76
N VAL A 36 30.74 -26.85 5.84
CA VAL A 36 32.01 -27.35 6.39
C VAL A 36 32.69 -28.32 5.41
N GLU A 37 31.95 -29.26 4.83
CA GLU A 37 32.46 -30.18 3.80
C GLU A 37 33.04 -29.43 2.59
N LEU A 38 32.37 -28.36 2.16
CA LEU A 38 32.81 -27.50 1.06
C LEU A 38 33.92 -26.52 1.44
N SER A 39 34.42 -26.59 2.68
CA SER A 39 35.45 -25.69 3.21
C SER A 39 35.07 -24.20 3.04
N CYS A 40 33.79 -23.89 3.25
CA CYS A 40 33.34 -22.49 3.30
C CYS A 40 33.96 -21.79 4.52
N PRO A 41 34.46 -20.55 4.40
CA PRO A 41 34.91 -19.79 5.55
C PRO A 41 33.69 -19.37 6.39
N ILE A 42 33.65 -19.82 7.65
CA ILE A 42 32.56 -19.55 8.60
C ILE A 42 33.15 -18.89 9.84
N SER A 43 32.60 -17.75 10.22
CA SER A 43 32.88 -17.06 11.47
C SER A 43 31.65 -17.02 12.37
N PHE A 44 31.85 -16.81 13.66
CA PHE A 44 30.81 -16.81 14.69
C PHE A 44 30.98 -15.60 15.60
N GLY A 45 29.87 -15.07 16.10
CA GLY A 45 29.90 -14.01 17.11
C GLY A 45 28.69 -13.07 17.02
N MET A 46 28.62 -12.15 17.99
CA MET A 46 27.59 -11.11 18.01
C MET A 46 28.11 -9.74 17.58
N GLU A 47 29.41 -9.61 17.32
CA GLU A 47 30.04 -8.33 16.94
C GLU A 47 30.47 -8.37 15.47
N PRO A 48 30.20 -7.30 14.69
CA PRO A 48 30.48 -7.27 13.24
C PRO A 48 31.94 -7.03 12.84
N ASP A 49 32.90 -7.26 13.75
CA ASP A 49 34.27 -6.73 13.67
C ASP A 49 35.26 -7.47 12.73
N VAL A 50 34.80 -8.30 11.79
CA VAL A 50 35.73 -9.24 11.11
C VAL A 50 35.44 -9.55 9.63
N LEU A 51 34.42 -8.95 9.00
CA LEU A 51 34.11 -9.27 7.60
C LEU A 51 34.75 -8.28 6.63
N SER A 52 35.20 -8.81 5.49
CA SER A 52 35.61 -7.98 4.35
C SER A 52 34.42 -7.20 3.80
N ASP A 53 34.68 -6.07 3.09
CA ASP A 53 33.62 -5.34 2.40
C ASP A 53 33.10 -6.18 1.21
N PRO A 54 31.84 -6.66 1.24
CA PRO A 54 31.34 -7.53 0.20
C PRO A 54 30.67 -6.75 -0.93
N ASP A 55 30.65 -7.32 -2.14
CA ASP A 55 29.83 -6.77 -3.23
C ASP A 55 28.33 -7.04 -3.01
N ILE A 56 28.00 -8.16 -2.35
CA ILE A 56 26.63 -8.62 -2.10
C ILE A 56 26.52 -9.12 -0.65
N ILE A 57 25.48 -8.69 0.06
CA ILE A 57 25.11 -9.19 1.38
C ILE A 57 23.84 -10.02 1.24
N VAL A 58 23.84 -11.23 1.82
CA VAL A 58 22.63 -12.06 1.93
C VAL A 58 22.16 -12.05 3.38
N ASP A 59 21.08 -11.32 3.65
CA ASP A 59 20.45 -11.26 4.96
C ASP A 59 19.58 -12.50 5.20
N GLY A 60 19.98 -13.30 6.17
CA GLY A 60 19.22 -14.45 6.68
C GLY A 60 19.22 -14.52 8.21
N ILE A 61 19.31 -13.37 8.88
CA ILE A 61 19.46 -13.30 10.34
C ILE A 61 18.14 -13.66 11.05
N LEU A 62 17.03 -13.04 10.62
CA LEU A 62 15.69 -13.24 11.14
C LEU A 62 14.72 -13.46 9.97
N GLY A 63 13.79 -14.40 10.14
CA GLY A 63 12.72 -14.63 9.18
C GLY A 63 11.35 -14.23 9.74
N THR A 64 10.30 -14.87 9.21
CA THR A 64 8.90 -14.70 9.63
C THR A 64 8.60 -15.02 11.09
N GLY A 65 9.55 -15.55 11.89
CA GLY A 65 9.38 -15.73 13.33
C GLY A 65 9.56 -14.45 14.16
N PHE A 66 10.12 -13.39 13.58
CA PHE A 66 10.30 -12.12 14.26
C PHE A 66 8.95 -11.42 14.50
N ARG A 67 8.76 -10.88 15.72
CA ARG A 67 7.60 -10.06 16.09
C ARG A 67 8.02 -8.90 16.97
N LYS A 68 7.46 -7.72 16.69
CA LYS A 68 7.46 -6.51 17.54
C LYS A 68 8.81 -5.87 17.89
N LYS A 69 9.71 -6.54 18.61
CA LYS A 69 10.91 -5.90 19.19
C LYS A 69 12.18 -6.67 18.88
N LEU A 70 13.12 -6.01 18.20
CA LEU A 70 14.44 -6.54 17.92
C LEU A 70 15.21 -6.77 19.22
N ARG A 71 15.92 -7.91 19.29
CA ARG A 71 16.83 -8.15 20.40
C ARG A 71 18.04 -7.20 20.25
N PRO A 72 18.46 -6.49 21.31
CA PRO A 72 19.49 -5.45 21.22
C PRO A 72 20.79 -5.92 20.55
N GLU A 73 21.16 -7.18 20.76
CA GLU A 73 22.38 -7.77 20.23
C GLU A 73 22.39 -7.97 18.70
N ILE A 74 21.24 -7.89 18.03
CA ILE A 74 21.14 -7.97 16.56
C ILE A 74 21.30 -6.59 15.91
N LEU A 75 21.01 -5.51 16.65
CA LEU A 75 20.99 -4.15 16.10
C LEU A 75 22.32 -3.75 15.44
N PRO A 76 23.51 -4.02 16.02
CA PRO A 76 24.78 -3.68 15.37
C PRO A 76 24.96 -4.34 13.99
N TRP A 77 24.42 -5.54 13.79
CA TRP A 77 24.46 -6.22 12.48
C TRP A 77 23.58 -5.55 11.45
N ILE A 78 22.38 -5.14 11.85
CA ILE A 78 21.45 -4.43 10.97
C ILE A 78 22.07 -3.08 10.56
N GLU A 79 22.65 -2.35 11.50
CA GLU A 79 23.35 -1.09 11.24
C GLU A 79 24.55 -1.31 10.32
N TRP A 80 25.38 -2.31 10.60
CA TRP A 80 26.51 -2.67 9.73
C TRP A 80 26.06 -2.97 8.31
N ILE A 81 25.01 -3.78 8.10
CA ILE A 81 24.48 -4.10 6.76
C ILE A 81 24.03 -2.83 6.03
N ASN A 82 23.26 -1.98 6.72
CA ASN A 82 22.67 -0.78 6.13
C ASN A 82 23.71 0.32 5.81
N GLU A 83 24.87 0.30 6.46
CA GLU A 83 25.98 1.24 6.20
C GLU A 83 26.87 0.83 5.02
N ARG A 84 26.74 -0.38 4.51
CA ARG A 84 27.55 -0.86 3.38
C ARG A 84 26.96 -0.41 2.05
N SER A 85 27.83 -0.26 1.06
CA SER A 85 27.44 0.01 -0.34
C SER A 85 27.12 -1.27 -1.14
N ALA A 86 27.12 -2.43 -0.46
CA ALA A 86 26.84 -3.73 -1.04
C ALA A 86 25.39 -3.85 -1.52
N PHE A 87 25.16 -4.73 -2.50
CA PHE A 87 23.80 -5.10 -2.89
C PHE A 87 23.21 -6.07 -1.86
N VAL A 88 22.17 -5.67 -1.14
CA VAL A 88 21.57 -6.45 -0.06
C VAL A 88 20.39 -7.28 -0.58
N ILE A 89 20.45 -8.59 -0.38
CA ILE A 89 19.39 -9.56 -0.67
C ILE A 89 18.86 -10.12 0.65
N ALA A 90 17.60 -9.87 0.98
CA ALA A 90 16.95 -10.49 2.12
C ALA A 90 16.31 -11.83 1.75
N ILE A 91 16.52 -12.83 2.60
CA ILE A 91 15.86 -14.14 2.51
C ILE A 91 14.55 -14.07 3.28
N ASP A 92 13.45 -14.36 2.60
CA ASP A 92 12.10 -14.44 3.13
C ASP A 92 11.46 -13.11 3.56
N ILE A 93 12.17 -12.32 4.37
CA ILE A 93 11.80 -10.98 4.84
C ILE A 93 13.07 -10.26 5.36
N PRO A 94 13.23 -8.93 5.19
CA PRO A 94 14.33 -8.21 5.81
C PRO A 94 14.34 -8.36 7.32
N SER A 95 15.50 -8.69 7.89
CA SER A 95 15.67 -8.90 9.32
C SER A 95 15.27 -7.65 10.12
N GLY A 96 14.40 -7.83 11.10
CA GLY A 96 13.87 -6.74 11.92
C GLY A 96 12.57 -6.10 11.40
N LEU A 97 12.06 -6.54 10.24
CA LEU A 97 10.75 -6.15 9.73
C LEU A 97 9.67 -7.13 10.22
N ASP A 98 8.61 -6.61 10.85
CA ASP A 98 7.46 -7.43 11.24
C ASP A 98 6.63 -7.84 10.01
N CYS A 99 6.49 -9.14 9.78
CA CYS A 99 5.88 -9.69 8.55
C CYS A 99 4.37 -9.45 8.43
N ASP A 100 3.69 -9.11 9.52
CA ASP A 100 2.24 -8.95 9.54
C ASP A 100 1.85 -7.47 9.45
N THR A 101 2.68 -6.58 10.01
CA THR A 101 2.36 -5.16 10.18
C THR A 101 3.24 -4.20 9.38
N GLY A 102 4.44 -4.64 8.98
CA GLY A 102 5.43 -3.77 8.33
C GLY A 102 6.10 -2.77 9.27
N GLN A 103 5.96 -2.97 10.59
CA GLN A 103 6.62 -2.15 11.61
C GLN A 103 8.07 -2.59 11.82
N ILE A 104 8.90 -1.63 12.22
CA ILE A 104 10.30 -1.83 12.62
C ILE A 104 10.51 -1.34 14.06
N SER A 105 11.41 -1.98 14.80
CA SER A 105 11.72 -1.55 16.18
C SER A 105 13.07 -2.11 16.69
N PRO A 106 14.12 -1.28 16.84
CA PRO A 106 14.22 0.13 16.44
C PRO A 106 14.56 0.31 14.95
N ASN A 107 15.09 -0.73 14.30
CA ASN A 107 15.53 -0.69 12.91
C ASN A 107 15.34 -2.07 12.24
N ALA A 108 15.50 -2.11 10.92
CA ALA A 108 15.46 -3.32 10.10
C ALA A 108 16.46 -3.22 8.94
N VAL A 109 16.84 -4.35 8.36
CA VAL A 109 17.66 -4.39 7.14
C VAL A 109 16.93 -3.65 6.02
N ILE A 110 17.67 -2.87 5.24
CA ILE A 110 17.22 -2.20 4.01
C ILE A 110 17.75 -3.02 2.83
N ALA A 111 16.91 -3.88 2.30
CA ALA A 111 17.27 -4.75 1.19
C ALA A 111 17.05 -4.06 -0.18
N ASN A 112 17.96 -4.29 -1.12
CA ASN A 112 17.72 -3.95 -2.53
C ASN A 112 16.73 -4.94 -3.17
N LYS A 113 16.76 -6.20 -2.73
CA LYS A 113 15.87 -7.27 -3.19
C LYS A 113 15.49 -8.20 -2.05
N THR A 114 14.25 -8.65 -2.02
CA THR A 114 13.80 -9.69 -1.08
C THR A 114 13.29 -10.90 -1.84
N ILE A 115 13.82 -12.08 -1.53
CA ILE A 115 13.36 -13.36 -2.06
C ILE A 115 12.35 -13.93 -1.07
N ALA A 116 11.06 -13.71 -1.32
CA ALA A 116 10.01 -14.17 -0.42
C ALA A 116 9.76 -15.67 -0.63
N MET A 117 9.91 -16.48 0.43
CA MET A 117 9.67 -17.91 0.33
C MET A 117 8.16 -18.18 0.26
N GLY A 118 7.73 -18.81 -0.83
CA GLY A 118 6.32 -19.06 -1.11
C GLY A 118 5.59 -17.79 -1.53
N TYR A 119 4.85 -17.19 -0.60
CA TYR A 119 4.04 -16.01 -0.86
C TYR A 119 4.65 -14.75 -0.24
N ASN A 120 4.27 -13.59 -0.78
CA ASN A 120 4.64 -12.31 -0.19
C ASN A 120 3.98 -12.14 1.20
N LYS A 121 4.68 -11.43 2.10
CA LYS A 121 4.19 -11.14 3.45
C LYS A 121 3.51 -9.77 3.42
N VAL A 122 2.41 -9.62 4.15
CA VAL A 122 1.63 -8.36 4.17
C VAL A 122 2.50 -7.20 4.64
N GLY A 123 3.33 -7.42 5.65
CA GLY A 123 4.25 -6.43 6.20
C GLY A 123 5.25 -5.87 5.21
N MET A 124 5.51 -6.53 4.08
CA MET A 124 6.39 -5.99 3.01
C MET A 124 5.75 -4.84 2.22
N PHE A 125 4.43 -4.69 2.27
CA PHE A 125 3.70 -3.65 1.54
C PHE A 125 3.07 -2.60 2.45
N LEU A 126 3.16 -2.78 3.77
CA LEU A 126 2.61 -1.86 4.76
C LEU A 126 3.73 -1.08 5.44
N MET A 127 3.42 0.14 5.87
CA MET A 127 4.31 0.99 6.69
C MET A 127 5.74 1.06 6.11
N ASN A 128 6.75 0.61 6.86
CA ASN A 128 8.16 0.64 6.48
C ASN A 128 8.53 -0.47 5.50
N GLY A 129 7.70 -1.50 5.35
CA GLY A 129 8.06 -2.68 4.56
C GLY A 129 8.43 -2.37 3.12
N LYS A 130 7.75 -1.42 2.48
CA LYS A 130 8.03 -1.05 1.09
C LYS A 130 9.44 -0.49 0.92
N ASP A 131 9.89 0.30 1.89
CA ASP A 131 11.21 0.95 1.86
C ASP A 131 12.33 -0.01 2.25
N HIS A 132 12.02 -1.06 3.02
CA HIS A 132 12.99 -2.05 3.50
C HIS A 132 13.08 -3.31 2.64
N SER A 133 12.05 -3.66 1.87
CA SER A 133 12.01 -4.93 1.13
C SER A 133 12.60 -4.85 -0.29
N GLY A 134 12.84 -3.65 -0.82
CA GLY A 134 13.30 -3.46 -2.19
C GLY A 134 12.38 -4.10 -3.22
N SER A 135 12.94 -4.66 -4.29
CA SER A 135 12.15 -5.49 -5.22
C SER A 135 11.82 -6.84 -4.58
N ILE A 136 10.54 -7.21 -4.52
CA ILE A 136 10.10 -8.46 -3.90
C ILE A 136 9.87 -9.51 -4.99
N GLU A 137 10.53 -10.66 -4.85
CA GLU A 137 10.34 -11.82 -5.72
C GLU A 137 9.85 -13.03 -4.90
N PRO A 138 8.56 -13.40 -5.00
CA PRO A 138 8.08 -14.64 -4.43
C PRO A 138 8.60 -15.84 -5.22
N VAL A 139 9.15 -16.83 -4.52
CA VAL A 139 9.65 -18.08 -5.11
C VAL A 139 8.82 -19.28 -4.65
N ASP A 140 8.49 -20.17 -5.59
CA ASP A 140 7.77 -21.40 -5.27
C ASP A 140 8.69 -22.39 -4.56
N ILE A 141 8.34 -22.73 -3.32
CA ILE A 141 9.06 -23.70 -2.48
C ILE A 141 8.22 -24.99 -2.28
N GLY A 142 7.20 -25.21 -3.11
CA GLY A 142 6.32 -26.37 -3.03
C GLY A 142 5.19 -26.24 -2.00
N LEU A 143 4.83 -25.01 -1.62
CA LEU A 143 3.63 -24.80 -0.80
C LEU A 143 2.36 -25.17 -1.59
N PRO A 144 1.30 -25.61 -0.91
CA PRO A 144 0.00 -25.78 -1.55
C PRO A 144 -0.42 -24.50 -2.29
N LYS A 145 -1.08 -24.69 -3.43
CA LYS A 145 -1.60 -23.56 -4.20
C LYS A 145 -2.61 -22.77 -3.35
N LYS A 146 -2.72 -21.47 -3.61
CA LYS A 146 -3.56 -20.56 -2.81
C LYS A 146 -5.01 -21.05 -2.71
N GLU A 147 -5.52 -21.67 -3.76
CA GLU A 147 -6.90 -22.20 -3.84
C GLU A 147 -7.14 -23.42 -2.93
N SER A 148 -6.08 -24.03 -2.41
CA SER A 148 -6.15 -25.20 -1.52
C SER A 148 -6.27 -24.82 -0.04
N PHE A 149 -6.07 -23.55 0.33
CA PHE A 149 -6.29 -23.09 1.69
C PHE A 149 -7.81 -22.93 1.93
N SER A 150 -8.35 -23.53 2.99
CA SER A 150 -9.75 -23.27 3.39
C SER A 150 -9.88 -21.84 3.89
N HIS A 151 -10.76 -21.06 3.25
CA HIS A 151 -10.84 -19.62 3.44
C HIS A 151 -11.83 -19.22 4.55
N GLU A 152 -11.53 -19.57 5.80
CA GLU A 152 -12.32 -19.06 6.94
C GLU A 152 -11.84 -17.68 7.43
N ASP A 153 -10.62 -17.26 7.07
CA ASP A 153 -9.99 -16.01 7.50
C ASP A 153 -9.90 -14.92 6.40
N LEU A 154 -9.50 -13.70 6.81
CA LEU A 154 -9.24 -12.54 5.96
C LEU A 154 -8.25 -12.85 4.82
N GLN A 155 -8.69 -12.65 3.59
CA GLN A 155 -7.85 -12.80 2.41
C GLN A 155 -7.27 -11.46 1.95
N TRP A 156 -5.96 -11.45 1.80
CA TRP A 156 -5.25 -10.34 1.18
C TRP A 156 -4.84 -10.74 -0.24
N SER A 157 -5.05 -9.81 -1.17
CA SER A 157 -4.53 -9.89 -2.53
C SER A 157 -3.76 -8.62 -2.84
N LEU A 158 -2.56 -8.79 -3.39
CA LEU A 158 -1.84 -7.66 -3.96
C LEU A 158 -2.48 -7.32 -5.30
N PHE A 159 -2.90 -6.07 -5.46
CA PHE A 159 -3.43 -5.59 -6.74
C PHE A 159 -2.35 -5.70 -7.82
N ASN A 160 -2.68 -6.36 -8.93
CA ASN A 160 -1.80 -6.47 -10.08
C ASN A 160 -2.36 -5.65 -11.23
N GLU A 161 -1.57 -4.73 -11.78
CA GLU A 161 -1.99 -3.89 -12.92
C GLU A 161 -2.43 -4.70 -14.13
N LYS A 162 -1.93 -5.92 -14.30
CA LYS A 162 -2.38 -6.85 -15.35
C LYS A 162 -3.86 -7.26 -15.22
N GLU A 163 -4.47 -7.05 -14.05
CA GLU A 163 -5.89 -7.30 -13.78
C GLU A 163 -6.79 -6.12 -14.19
N ILE A 164 -6.23 -4.93 -14.45
CA ILE A 164 -6.98 -3.73 -14.84
C ILE A 164 -7.95 -4.00 -16.01
N PRO A 165 -7.58 -4.68 -17.10
CA PRO A 165 -8.49 -4.96 -18.20
C PRO A 165 -9.70 -5.82 -17.83
N ASN A 166 -9.60 -6.62 -16.76
CA ASN A 166 -10.69 -7.46 -16.26
C ASN A 166 -11.61 -6.68 -15.30
N ILE A 167 -11.09 -5.62 -14.66
CA ILE A 167 -11.82 -4.78 -13.70
C ILE A 167 -12.53 -3.63 -14.41
N LEU A 168 -11.84 -2.93 -15.32
CA LEU A 168 -12.38 -1.80 -16.06
C LEU A 168 -13.20 -2.28 -17.26
N LYS A 169 -14.39 -1.70 -17.43
CA LYS A 169 -15.27 -2.01 -18.56
C LYS A 169 -14.88 -1.16 -19.77
N ASN A 170 -14.59 -1.82 -20.89
CA ASN A 170 -14.43 -1.13 -22.16
C ASN A 170 -15.69 -0.34 -22.54
N ILE A 171 -15.50 0.91 -22.91
CA ILE A 171 -16.57 1.79 -23.36
C ILE A 171 -16.95 1.38 -24.79
N ARG A 172 -18.22 1.05 -25.02
CA ARG A 172 -18.72 0.72 -26.37
C ARG A 172 -18.66 1.96 -27.27
N THR A 173 -18.33 1.74 -28.55
CA THR A 173 -18.27 2.81 -29.57
C THR A 173 -19.60 3.53 -29.76
N HIS A 174 -20.73 2.82 -29.63
CA HIS A 174 -22.07 3.40 -29.68
C HIS A 174 -22.58 3.77 -28.27
N THR A 175 -22.05 4.87 -27.73
CA THR A 175 -22.41 5.44 -26.44
C THR A 175 -22.68 6.95 -26.52
N TYR A 176 -23.23 7.53 -25.45
CA TYR A 176 -23.47 8.97 -25.31
C TYR A 176 -23.47 9.36 -23.84
N LYS A 177 -23.37 10.66 -23.55
CA LYS A 177 -23.18 11.22 -22.19
C LYS A 177 -24.16 10.69 -21.12
N HIS A 178 -25.43 10.45 -21.45
CA HIS A 178 -26.38 9.93 -20.47
C HIS A 178 -26.26 8.41 -20.20
N LYS A 179 -25.50 7.69 -21.03
CA LYS A 179 -25.26 6.24 -20.92
C LYS A 179 -23.95 5.91 -20.18
N GLN A 180 -23.04 6.88 -20.06
CA GLN A 180 -21.74 6.70 -19.40
C GLN A 180 -21.75 7.07 -17.92
N GLY A 181 -22.93 7.09 -17.30
CA GLY A 181 -23.09 7.41 -15.89
C GLY A 181 -23.11 8.92 -15.63
N LYS A 182 -23.85 9.29 -14.58
CA LYS A 182 -24.02 10.65 -14.10
C LYS A 182 -23.59 10.73 -12.64
N VAL A 183 -22.70 11.66 -12.32
CA VAL A 183 -22.15 11.81 -10.97
C VAL A 183 -22.62 13.13 -10.37
N LEU A 184 -23.19 13.09 -9.17
CA LEU A 184 -23.44 14.28 -8.35
C LEU A 184 -22.28 14.44 -7.37
N ILE A 185 -21.71 15.64 -7.26
CA ILE A 185 -20.57 15.94 -6.39
C ILE A 185 -20.98 17.01 -5.39
N ILE A 186 -20.98 16.67 -4.11
CA ILE A 186 -21.18 17.61 -2.99
C ILE A 186 -19.83 17.82 -2.32
N ALA A 187 -19.13 18.85 -2.75
CA ALA A 187 -17.74 19.10 -2.39
C ALA A 187 -17.42 20.60 -2.36
N GLY A 188 -16.37 20.91 -1.62
CA GLY A 188 -15.82 22.24 -1.47
C GLY A 188 -16.64 23.15 -0.55
N SER A 189 -15.93 24.18 -0.08
CA SER A 189 -16.39 25.22 0.83
C SER A 189 -15.42 26.39 0.71
N LYS A 190 -15.61 27.45 1.50
CA LYS A 190 -14.75 28.62 1.51
C LYS A 190 -13.30 28.21 1.82
N GLY A 191 -12.39 28.51 0.88
CA GLY A 191 -10.98 28.09 0.96
C GLY A 191 -10.69 26.68 0.45
N MET A 192 -11.71 25.88 0.11
CA MET A 192 -11.59 24.48 -0.32
C MET A 192 -12.28 24.20 -1.67
N THR A 193 -12.57 25.23 -2.46
CA THR A 193 -13.24 25.09 -3.77
C THR A 193 -12.46 24.19 -4.74
N GLY A 194 -11.13 24.15 -4.64
CA GLY A 194 -10.28 23.26 -5.42
C GLY A 194 -10.58 21.77 -5.22
N ALA A 195 -11.06 21.36 -4.04
CA ALA A 195 -11.45 19.97 -3.79
C ALA A 195 -12.65 19.56 -4.69
N ALA A 196 -13.62 20.45 -4.86
CA ALA A 196 -14.75 20.23 -5.75
C ALA A 196 -14.32 20.13 -7.22
N VAL A 197 -13.40 21.01 -7.65
CA VAL A 197 -12.84 21.00 -9.01
C VAL A 197 -12.13 19.68 -9.29
N LEU A 198 -11.24 19.24 -8.39
CA LEU A 198 -10.48 18.00 -8.54
C LEU A 198 -11.40 16.77 -8.53
N ALA A 199 -12.40 16.72 -7.64
CA ALA A 199 -13.37 15.62 -7.60
C ALA A 199 -14.19 15.55 -8.90
N THR A 200 -14.62 16.71 -9.42
CA THR A 200 -15.39 16.79 -10.67
C THR A 200 -14.59 16.27 -11.86
N PHE A 201 -13.34 16.72 -12.02
CA PHE A 201 -12.50 16.25 -13.11
C PHE A 201 -12.04 14.81 -12.92
N GLY A 202 -11.85 14.34 -11.68
CA GLY A 202 -11.60 12.93 -11.39
C GLY A 202 -12.71 12.03 -11.89
N ALA A 203 -13.98 12.41 -11.67
CA ALA A 203 -15.13 11.70 -12.21
C ALA A 203 -15.16 11.71 -13.74
N LEU A 204 -15.00 12.88 -14.38
CA LEU A 204 -14.98 13.02 -15.84
C LEU A 204 -13.84 12.21 -16.48
N ARG A 205 -12.62 12.29 -15.93
CA ARG A 205 -11.44 11.56 -16.43
C ARG A 205 -11.54 10.05 -16.23
N SER A 206 -12.36 9.61 -15.28
CA SER A 206 -12.69 8.19 -15.07
C SER A 206 -13.74 7.66 -16.07
N GLY A 207 -14.26 8.52 -16.95
CA GLY A 207 -15.20 8.16 -18.01
C GLY A 207 -16.68 8.42 -17.69
N ALA A 208 -16.98 9.16 -16.61
CA ALA A 208 -18.34 9.61 -16.34
C ALA A 208 -18.84 10.51 -17.47
N GLY A 209 -20.07 10.25 -17.95
CA GLY A 209 -20.63 10.99 -19.08
C GLY A 209 -21.13 12.39 -18.71
N MET A 210 -21.57 12.59 -17.46
CA MET A 210 -21.99 13.90 -16.96
C MET A 210 -21.67 14.05 -15.48
N THR A 211 -21.39 15.29 -15.08
CA THR A 211 -21.22 15.67 -13.69
C THR A 211 -22.10 16.87 -13.35
N ILE A 212 -22.63 16.87 -12.13
CA ILE A 212 -23.20 18.07 -11.48
C ILE A 212 -22.46 18.26 -10.17
N THR A 213 -21.90 19.43 -9.97
CA THR A 213 -21.18 19.78 -8.74
C THR A 213 -22.01 20.80 -7.97
N CYS A 214 -22.52 20.40 -6.82
CA CYS A 214 -23.15 21.32 -5.87
C CYS A 214 -22.08 22.33 -5.42
N ALA A 215 -22.45 23.61 -5.41
CA ALA A 215 -21.58 24.71 -5.01
C ALA A 215 -22.34 25.61 -4.02
N PRO A 216 -21.75 26.00 -2.88
CA PRO A 216 -22.30 27.08 -2.07
C PRO A 216 -22.45 28.32 -2.96
N ALA A 217 -23.62 28.96 -2.94
CA ALA A 217 -24.00 29.98 -3.91
C ALA A 217 -23.01 31.15 -3.95
N SER A 218 -22.51 31.58 -2.79
CA SER A 218 -21.47 32.62 -2.66
C SER A 218 -20.14 32.28 -3.36
N LEU A 219 -19.89 30.99 -3.66
CA LEU A 219 -18.67 30.49 -4.28
C LEU A 219 -18.88 30.02 -5.73
N ASN A 220 -20.12 29.98 -6.23
CA ASN A 220 -20.46 29.35 -7.50
C ASN A 220 -19.68 29.92 -8.70
N SER A 221 -19.36 31.22 -8.68
CA SER A 221 -18.54 31.84 -9.74
C SER A 221 -17.13 31.27 -9.86
N ILE A 222 -16.55 30.82 -8.74
CA ILE A 222 -15.25 30.13 -8.75
C ILE A 222 -15.42 28.76 -9.40
N TYR A 223 -16.49 28.04 -9.04
CA TYR A 223 -16.74 26.70 -9.59
C TYR A 223 -16.95 26.77 -11.11
N GLU A 224 -17.82 27.66 -11.59
CA GLU A 224 -18.11 27.83 -13.01
C GLU A 224 -16.90 28.30 -13.83
N LYS A 225 -15.95 29.00 -13.21
CA LYS A 225 -14.71 29.41 -13.88
C LYS A 225 -13.78 28.23 -14.17
N TYR A 226 -13.75 27.22 -13.31
CA TYR A 226 -12.81 26.09 -13.41
C TYR A 226 -13.46 24.80 -13.90
N ILE A 227 -14.76 24.59 -13.66
CA ILE A 227 -15.53 23.41 -14.05
C ILE A 227 -16.24 23.74 -15.37
N LEU A 228 -15.47 23.77 -16.47
CA LEU A 228 -16.01 24.10 -17.79
C LEU A 228 -16.71 22.90 -18.47
N GLU A 229 -16.27 21.68 -18.15
CA GLU A 229 -16.79 20.43 -18.74
C GLU A 229 -17.95 19.83 -17.92
N GLY A 230 -18.07 20.22 -16.65
CA GLY A 230 -19.13 19.80 -15.74
C GLY A 230 -20.19 20.88 -15.55
N MET A 231 -21.34 20.50 -15.00
CA MET A 231 -22.39 21.45 -14.62
C MET A 231 -22.28 21.78 -13.13
N THR A 232 -22.75 22.95 -12.73
CA THR A 232 -22.85 23.35 -11.32
C THR A 232 -24.31 23.38 -10.88
N LEU A 233 -24.54 23.10 -9.59
CA LEU A 233 -25.81 23.35 -8.92
C LEU A 233 -25.54 24.37 -7.80
N SER A 234 -26.04 25.58 -7.97
CA SER A 234 -25.94 26.62 -6.95
C SER A 234 -26.86 26.30 -5.77
N CYS A 235 -26.29 26.20 -4.58
CA CYS A 235 -26.97 25.90 -3.32
C CYS A 235 -26.90 27.11 -2.39
N SER A 236 -28.05 27.68 -2.02
CA SER A 236 -28.10 28.87 -1.15
C SER A 236 -27.33 28.63 0.16
N ASP A 237 -26.42 29.53 0.49
CA ASP A 237 -25.56 29.44 1.67
C ASP A 237 -25.57 30.72 2.54
N GLU A 238 -26.34 31.75 2.16
CA GLU A 238 -26.39 33.05 2.87
C GLU A 238 -24.98 33.65 3.10
N ASP A 239 -24.13 33.62 2.07
CA ASP A 239 -22.75 34.12 2.11
C ASP A 239 -21.81 33.44 3.11
N ARG A 240 -22.23 32.30 3.68
CA ARG A 240 -21.41 31.50 4.61
C ARG A 240 -20.25 30.80 3.91
N GLY A 241 -20.41 30.45 2.64
CA GLY A 241 -19.41 29.72 1.86
C GLY A 241 -19.34 28.22 2.20
N TYR A 242 -20.39 27.64 2.78
CA TYR A 242 -20.48 26.21 3.06
C TYR A 242 -21.94 25.73 3.00
N PHE A 243 -22.15 24.43 2.80
CA PHE A 243 -23.50 23.86 2.71
C PHE A 243 -24.17 23.75 4.08
N THR A 244 -25.48 23.98 4.11
CA THR A 244 -26.31 23.93 5.32
C THR A 244 -27.49 22.99 5.14
N MET A 245 -28.22 22.71 6.23
CA MET A 245 -29.43 21.88 6.19
C MET A 245 -30.50 22.37 5.19
N HIS A 246 -30.53 23.67 4.88
CA HIS A 246 -31.44 24.22 3.86
C HIS A 246 -31.21 23.65 2.46
N ASN A 247 -30.04 23.06 2.20
CA ASN A 247 -29.71 22.47 0.91
C ASN A 247 -30.19 21.01 0.78
N LEU A 248 -30.73 20.40 1.84
CA LEU A 248 -31.06 18.97 1.88
C LEU A 248 -32.00 18.55 0.74
N ASP A 249 -33.18 19.14 0.66
CA ASP A 249 -34.21 18.76 -0.32
C ASP A 249 -33.73 18.95 -1.76
N GLN A 250 -33.05 20.07 -2.02
CA GLN A 250 -32.49 20.40 -3.33
C GLN A 250 -31.43 19.37 -3.78
N ILE A 251 -30.57 18.93 -2.86
CA ILE A 251 -29.53 17.94 -3.15
C ILE A 251 -30.14 16.54 -3.29
N ILE A 252 -31.14 16.18 -2.48
CA ILE A 252 -31.88 14.91 -2.61
C ILE A 252 -32.55 14.83 -3.98
N GLU A 253 -33.31 15.86 -4.37
CA GLU A 253 -33.95 15.92 -5.68
C GLU A 253 -32.92 15.76 -6.81
N ARG A 254 -31.74 16.40 -6.67
CA ARG A 254 -30.69 16.25 -7.66
C ARG A 254 -30.05 14.86 -7.66
N SER A 255 -29.98 14.19 -6.52
CA SER A 255 -29.41 12.85 -6.40
C SER A 255 -30.19 11.81 -7.20
N ASP A 256 -31.49 12.00 -7.39
CA ASP A 256 -32.33 11.10 -8.19
C ASP A 256 -31.90 11.05 -9.66
N TRP A 257 -31.41 12.18 -10.20
CA TRP A 257 -30.87 12.28 -11.56
C TRP A 257 -29.56 11.52 -11.74
N ALA A 258 -28.77 11.38 -10.67
CA ALA A 258 -27.44 10.79 -10.69
C ALA A 258 -27.48 9.25 -10.60
N ASP A 259 -26.41 8.62 -11.08
CA ASP A 259 -26.16 7.20 -10.93
C ASP A 259 -25.23 6.92 -9.73
N SER A 260 -24.43 7.89 -9.31
CA SER A 260 -23.62 7.87 -8.09
C SER A 260 -23.41 9.27 -7.52
N VAL A 261 -23.07 9.33 -6.23
CA VAL A 261 -22.88 10.59 -5.49
C VAL A 261 -21.53 10.58 -4.76
N ILE A 262 -20.81 11.70 -4.82
CA ILE A 262 -19.60 11.95 -4.03
C ILE A 262 -19.96 12.99 -2.97
N ILE A 263 -19.63 12.74 -1.70
CA ILE A 263 -19.85 13.67 -0.58
C ILE A 263 -18.57 13.74 0.22
N GLY A 264 -18.07 14.94 0.51
CA GLY A 264 -16.98 15.09 1.49
C GLY A 264 -15.79 15.94 1.08
N PRO A 265 -15.22 15.83 -0.14
CA PRO A 265 -13.98 16.51 -0.48
C PRO A 265 -14.06 18.03 -0.22
N GLY A 266 -13.37 18.50 0.83
CA GLY A 266 -13.37 19.92 1.21
C GLY A 266 -14.75 20.49 1.60
N ILE A 267 -15.74 19.67 1.95
CA ILE A 267 -17.11 20.11 2.28
C ILE A 267 -17.16 20.95 3.58
N GLY A 268 -16.18 20.78 4.47
CA GLY A 268 -16.08 21.45 5.76
C GLY A 268 -16.54 20.57 6.93
N THR A 269 -16.23 21.00 8.16
CA THR A 269 -16.56 20.25 9.40
C THR A 269 -17.50 21.02 10.33
N ASN A 270 -18.18 22.05 9.81
CA ASN A 270 -19.15 22.84 10.56
C ASN A 270 -20.35 21.97 10.97
N ALA A 271 -20.97 22.27 12.12
CA ALA A 271 -22.07 21.47 12.67
C ALA A 271 -23.25 21.31 11.68
N GLU A 272 -23.64 22.38 10.97
CA GLU A 272 -24.70 22.33 9.96
C GLU A 272 -24.32 21.45 8.75
N THR A 273 -23.06 21.51 8.31
CA THR A 273 -22.56 20.70 7.19
C THR A 273 -22.47 19.23 7.57
N MET A 274 -22.01 18.92 8.77
CA MET A 274 -21.98 17.55 9.29
C MET A 274 -23.39 16.97 9.42
N ALA A 275 -24.35 17.78 9.90
CA ALA A 275 -25.75 17.39 9.96
C ALA A 275 -26.33 17.13 8.56
N LEU A 276 -26.03 18.01 7.60
CA LEU A 276 -26.44 17.84 6.19
C LEU A 276 -25.84 16.56 5.60
N ALA A 277 -24.52 16.35 5.73
CA ALA A 277 -23.85 15.18 5.20
C ALA A 277 -24.45 13.89 5.76
N LYS A 278 -24.72 13.84 7.07
CA LYS A 278 -25.39 12.70 7.70
C LYS A 278 -26.79 12.47 7.12
N ALA A 279 -27.61 13.52 7.03
CA ALA A 279 -28.97 13.42 6.49
C ALA A 279 -28.97 12.97 5.02
N LEU A 280 -28.02 13.45 4.21
CA LEU A 280 -27.84 13.04 2.82
C LEU A 280 -27.46 11.56 2.72
N ILE A 281 -26.50 11.09 3.53
CA ILE A 281 -26.09 9.68 3.56
C ILE A 281 -27.27 8.77 3.93
N GLU A 282 -28.10 9.19 4.89
CA GLU A 282 -29.29 8.44 5.32
C GLU A 282 -30.43 8.46 4.29
N SER A 283 -30.48 9.47 3.40
CA SER A 283 -31.61 9.69 2.48
C SER A 283 -31.34 9.29 1.03
N ILE A 284 -30.08 9.32 0.58
CA ILE A 284 -29.72 9.06 -0.82
C ILE A 284 -29.73 7.54 -1.10
N ASN A 285 -30.58 7.13 -2.03
CA ASN A 285 -30.73 5.72 -2.45
C ASN A 285 -29.82 5.33 -3.64
N LYS A 286 -28.65 5.98 -3.77
CA LYS A 286 -27.65 5.76 -4.83
C LYS A 286 -26.33 5.31 -4.21
N PRO A 287 -25.42 4.67 -4.97
CA PRO A 287 -24.04 4.46 -4.52
C PRO A 287 -23.39 5.79 -4.11
N VAL A 288 -22.93 5.88 -2.85
CA VAL A 288 -22.26 7.06 -2.29
C VAL A 288 -20.78 6.76 -2.07
N ILE A 289 -19.92 7.70 -2.44
CA ILE A 289 -18.49 7.74 -2.13
C ILE A 289 -18.28 8.86 -1.10
N LEU A 290 -17.66 8.51 0.04
CA LEU A 290 -17.38 9.38 1.18
C LEU A 290 -15.88 9.69 1.30
#